data_AF-A0A1H5H2K2-F1
#
_entry.id   AF-A0A1H5H2K2-F1
#
_cell.length_a   1.000
_cell.length_b   1.000
_cell.length_c   1.000
_cell.angle_alpha   90.00
_cell.angle_beta   90.00
_cell.angle_gamma   90.00
#
_symmetry.space_group_name_H-M   'P 1'
#
loop_
_entity.id
_entity.type
_entity.pdbx_description
1 polymer ?
#
loop_
_entity_poly.entity_id
_entity_poly.type
_entity_poly.pdbx_seq_one_letter_code
_entity_poly.pdbx_strand_id
1 'polypeptide(L)'
;MEEILAPAHVDPAAALRFDEVPGALALFGSADNILLSLQHRWSNHLAARLDQAVEDGTPLNATWRRLAGEQPALRALLDTAAAQSLPLRGAQRNEQRMIEAHTGRLSGSQRPIDATAPTMSAV
;
A
#
# COMPACT_ATOMS: atom_id res chain seq x y z
N MET A 1 3.99 -17.78 3.91
CA MET A 1 3.10 -16.62 4.14
C MET A 1 1.65 -16.93 3.82
N GLU A 2 1.32 -17.68 2.76
CA GLU A 2 -0.09 -18.03 2.49
C GLU A 2 -0.74 -18.84 3.62
N GLU A 3 0.00 -19.75 4.26
CA GLU A 3 -0.48 -20.47 5.45
C GLU A 3 -0.84 -19.54 6.62
N ILE A 4 -0.17 -18.40 6.74
CA ILE A 4 -0.48 -17.36 7.74
C ILE A 4 -1.75 -16.60 7.36
N LEU A 5 -2.01 -16.41 6.05
CA LEU A 5 -3.18 -15.70 5.54
C LEU A 5 -4.42 -16.58 5.41
N ALA A 6 -4.26 -17.91 5.34
CA ALA A 6 -5.36 -18.84 5.14
C ALA A 6 -6.52 -18.63 6.15
N PRO A 7 -6.27 -18.45 7.47
CA PRO A 7 -7.35 -18.21 8.41
C PRO A 7 -8.04 -16.86 8.21
N ALA A 8 -7.33 -15.85 7.66
CA ALA A 8 -7.86 -14.50 7.47
C ALA A 8 -8.94 -14.42 6.39
N HIS A 9 -9.06 -15.44 5.54
CA HIS A 9 -10.18 -15.59 4.62
C HIS A 9 -11.51 -15.85 5.34
N VAL A 10 -11.47 -16.41 6.55
CA VAL A 10 -12.65 -16.74 7.36
C VAL A 10 -12.81 -15.73 8.49
N ASP A 11 -11.74 -15.52 9.26
CA ASP A 11 -11.71 -14.60 10.39
C ASP A 11 -10.32 -13.92 10.50
N PRO A 12 -10.20 -12.63 10.15
CA PRO A 12 -8.97 -11.86 10.28
C PRO A 12 -8.41 -11.78 11.70
N ALA A 13 -9.26 -11.83 12.74
CA ALA A 13 -8.81 -11.82 14.13
C ALA A 13 -8.21 -13.17 14.53
N ALA A 14 -8.82 -14.27 14.08
CA ALA A 14 -8.27 -15.62 14.28
C ALA A 14 -6.88 -15.80 13.64
N ALA A 15 -6.65 -15.18 12.48
CA ALA A 15 -5.37 -15.22 11.79
C ALA A 15 -4.21 -14.54 12.53
N LEU A 16 -4.47 -13.82 13.63
CA LEU A 16 -3.43 -13.23 14.48
C LEU A 16 -2.80 -14.22 15.46
N ARG A 17 -3.31 -15.45 15.54
CA ARG A 17 -2.74 -16.56 16.33
C ARG A 17 -1.55 -17.19 15.60
N PHE A 18 -0.49 -16.41 15.41
CA PHE A 18 0.69 -16.84 14.65
C PHE A 18 1.47 -17.98 15.30
N ASP A 19 1.28 -18.21 16.59
CA ASP A 19 1.81 -19.34 17.34
C ASP A 19 1.16 -20.68 16.95
N GLU A 20 -0.06 -20.66 16.39
CA GLU A 20 -0.74 -21.85 15.84
C GLU A 20 -0.19 -22.24 14.46
N VAL A 21 0.59 -21.38 13.80
CA VAL A 21 1.19 -21.65 12.49
C VAL A 21 2.58 -22.27 12.70
N PRO A 22 2.80 -23.55 12.33
CA PRO A 22 4.05 -24.24 12.61
C PRO A 22 5.28 -23.50 12.07
N GLY A 23 6.22 -23.17 12.95
CA GLY A 23 7.49 -22.54 12.61
C GLY A 23 7.42 -21.04 12.25
N ALA A 24 6.24 -20.42 12.23
CA ALA A 24 6.11 -19.02 11.82
C ALA A 24 6.92 -18.07 12.74
N LEU A 25 6.77 -18.19 14.05
CA LEU A 25 7.52 -17.36 14.99
C LEU A 25 9.04 -17.64 14.97
N ALA A 26 9.45 -18.88 14.67
CA ALA A 26 10.87 -19.22 14.52
C ALA A 26 11.48 -18.59 13.25
N LEU A 27 10.72 -18.57 12.15
CA LEU A 27 11.17 -18.04 10.86
C LEU A 27 11.25 -16.51 10.86
N PHE A 28 10.27 -15.83 11.45
CA PHE A 28 10.17 -14.37 11.42
C PHE A 28 10.68 -13.70 12.71
N GLY A 29 10.89 -14.47 13.78
CA GLY A 29 11.38 -14.00 15.08
C GLY A 29 10.30 -13.39 15.99
N SER A 30 9.23 -12.81 15.44
CA SER A 30 8.12 -12.25 16.23
C SER A 30 6.84 -12.08 15.42
N ALA A 31 5.72 -11.94 16.12
CA ALA A 31 4.42 -11.58 15.52
C ALA A 31 4.48 -10.23 14.77
N ASP A 32 5.15 -9.23 15.33
CA ASP A 32 5.34 -7.92 14.67
C ASP A 32 6.14 -8.06 13.37
N ASN A 33 7.17 -8.90 13.33
CA ASN A 33 7.95 -9.12 12.11
C ASN A 33 7.13 -9.83 11.02
N ILE A 34 6.22 -10.73 11.39
CA ILE A 34 5.25 -11.32 10.45
C ILE A 34 4.37 -10.21 9.85
N LEU A 35 3.78 -9.37 10.70
CA LEU A 35 2.91 -8.26 10.28
C LEU A 35 3.65 -7.26 9.39
N LEU A 36 4.89 -6.90 9.74
CA LEU A 36 5.72 -6.01 8.93
C LEU A 36 6.08 -6.62 7.58
N SER A 37 6.34 -7.93 7.53
CA SER A 37 6.58 -8.64 6.27
C SER A 37 5.35 -8.65 5.36
N LEU A 38 4.17 -8.86 5.94
CA LEU A 38 2.89 -8.80 5.23
C LEU A 38 2.57 -7.37 4.76
N GLN A 39 2.80 -6.36 5.59
CA GLN A 39 2.67 -4.95 5.21
C GLN A 39 3.65 -4.57 4.10
N HIS A 40 4.88 -5.07 4.14
CA HIS A 40 5.86 -4.85 3.07
C HIS A 40 5.40 -5.46 1.75
N ARG A 41 4.85 -6.69 1.76
CA ARG A 41 4.23 -7.28 0.57
C ARG A 41 3.10 -6.41 0.02
N TRP A 42 2.21 -5.93 0.89
CA TRP A 42 1.12 -5.02 0.51
C TRP A 42 1.66 -3.73 -0.11
N SER A 43 2.58 -3.05 0.58
CA SER A 43 3.16 -1.78 0.14
C SER A 43 3.87 -1.90 -1.22
N ASN A 44 4.59 -3.00 -1.47
CA ASN A 44 5.26 -3.22 -2.76
C ASN A 44 4.26 -3.36 -3.91
N HIS A 45 3.18 -4.12 -3.69
CA HIS A 45 2.12 -4.25 -4.71
C HIS A 45 1.39 -2.92 -4.92
N LEU A 46 1.12 -2.19 -3.85
CA LEU A 46 0.49 -0.87 -3.93
C LEU A 46 1.38 0.11 -4.70
N ALA A 47 2.68 0.18 -4.42
CA ALA A 47 3.62 1.05 -5.13
C ALA A 47 3.55 0.82 -6.65
N ALA A 48 3.67 -0.44 -7.08
CA ALA A 48 3.59 -0.79 -8.49
C ALA A 48 2.25 -0.37 -9.13
N ARG A 49 1.14 -0.53 -8.41
CA ARG A 49 -0.20 -0.13 -8.86
C ARG A 49 -0.35 1.39 -8.93
N LEU A 50 0.23 2.13 -7.98
CA LEU A 50 0.20 3.59 -7.95
C LEU A 50 1.03 4.18 -9.08
N ASP A 51 2.19 3.62 -9.38
CA ASP A 51 3.00 4.06 -10.53
C ASP A 51 2.21 3.92 -11.83
N GLN A 52 1.57 2.77 -12.08
CA GLN A 52 0.69 2.60 -13.24
C GLN A 52 -0.51 3.56 -13.23
N ALA A 53 -1.12 3.79 -12.06
CA ALA A 53 -2.24 4.71 -11.95
C ALA A 53 -1.86 6.17 -12.26
N VAL A 54 -0.62 6.58 -11.98
CA VAL A 54 -0.11 7.90 -12.39
C VAL A 54 -0.03 8.01 -13.91
N GLU A 55 0.52 6.99 -14.58
CA GLU A 55 0.62 6.96 -16.05
C GLU A 55 -0.76 6.97 -16.73
N ASP A 56 -1.70 6.19 -16.19
CA ASP A 56 -3.06 6.05 -16.75
C ASP A 56 -4.02 7.17 -16.32
N GLY A 57 -3.61 8.08 -15.44
CA GLY A 57 -4.50 9.09 -14.84
C GLY A 57 -5.62 8.51 -13.97
N THR A 58 -5.43 7.30 -13.44
CA THR A 58 -6.42 6.62 -12.60
C THR A 58 -6.42 7.19 -11.17
N PRO A 59 -7.58 7.43 -10.55
CA PRO A 59 -7.64 7.91 -9.17
C PRO A 59 -6.97 6.94 -8.19
N LEU A 60 -5.98 7.42 -7.43
CA LEU A 60 -5.17 6.57 -6.53
C LEU A 60 -5.98 5.85 -5.45
N ASN A 61 -7.05 6.48 -4.95
CA ASN A 61 -7.99 5.83 -4.03
C ASN A 61 -8.69 4.63 -4.70
N ALA A 62 -9.11 4.76 -5.96
CA ALA A 62 -9.70 3.65 -6.69
C ALA A 62 -8.70 2.50 -6.89
N THR A 63 -7.43 2.84 -7.17
CA THR A 63 -6.32 1.88 -7.24
C THR A 63 -6.11 1.13 -5.93
N TRP A 64 -6.09 1.83 -4.79
CA TRP A 64 -6.00 1.22 -3.47
C TRP A 64 -7.19 0.28 -3.20
N ARG A 65 -8.42 0.75 -3.44
CA ARG A 65 -9.64 -0.06 -3.23
C ARG A 65 -9.66 -1.31 -4.11
N ARG A 66 -9.22 -1.19 -5.36
CA ARG A 66 -9.10 -2.33 -6.27
C ARG A 66 -8.10 -3.36 -5.75
N LEU A 67 -6.91 -2.92 -5.34
CA LEU A 67 -5.92 -3.82 -4.75
C LEU A 67 -6.44 -4.50 -3.47
N ALA A 68 -7.17 -3.75 -2.63
CA ALA A 68 -7.80 -4.29 -1.42
C ALA A 68 -8.85 -5.36 -1.77
N GLY A 69 -9.63 -5.15 -2.82
CA GLY A 69 -10.58 -6.14 -3.33
C GLY A 69 -9.91 -7.38 -3.96
N GLU A 70 -8.72 -7.24 -4.53
CA GLU A 70 -7.94 -8.35 -5.08
C GLU A 70 -7.20 -9.16 -3.98
N GLN A 71 -6.89 -8.54 -2.84
CA GLN A 71 -6.22 -9.18 -1.71
C GLN A 71 -6.97 -8.93 -0.37
N PRO A 72 -8.23 -9.39 -0.26
CA PRO A 72 -9.09 -9.02 0.85
C PRO A 72 -8.59 -9.56 2.20
N ALA A 73 -8.12 -10.82 2.25
CA ALA A 73 -7.62 -11.44 3.46
C ALA A 73 -6.37 -10.72 4.01
N LEU A 74 -5.43 -10.35 3.13
CA LEU A 74 -4.24 -9.60 3.52
C LEU A 74 -4.60 -8.22 4.08
N ARG A 75 -5.46 -7.47 3.38
CA ARG A 75 -5.88 -6.15 3.83
C ARG A 75 -6.61 -6.22 5.17
N ALA A 76 -7.57 -7.13 5.30
CA ALA A 76 -8.34 -7.30 6.52
C ALA A 76 -7.47 -7.72 7.72
N LEU A 77 -6.50 -8.60 7.53
CA LEU A 77 -5.55 -8.97 8.58
C LEU A 77 -4.73 -7.76 9.05
N LEU A 78 -4.18 -6.98 8.11
CA LEU A 78 -3.39 -5.79 8.42
C LEU A 78 -4.23 -4.70 9.13
N ASP A 79 -5.48 -4.53 8.73
CA ASP A 79 -6.42 -3.61 9.40
C ASP A 79 -6.74 -4.06 10.82
N THR A 80 -7.03 -5.34 11.01
CA THR A 80 -7.33 -5.92 12.33
C THR A 80 -6.12 -5.82 13.26
N ALA A 81 -4.93 -6.14 12.77
CA ALA A 81 -3.68 -6.10 13.52
C ALA A 81 -3.26 -4.68 13.94
N ALA A 82 -3.71 -3.65 13.23
CA ALA A 82 -3.32 -2.27 13.48
C ALA A 82 -3.71 -1.78 14.89
N ALA A 83 -4.77 -2.35 15.49
CA ALA A 83 -5.16 -2.03 16.86
C ALA A 83 -4.09 -2.45 17.89
N GLN A 84 -3.40 -3.57 17.65
CA GLN A 84 -2.52 -4.22 18.61
C GLN A 84 -1.01 -4.05 18.32
N SER A 85 -0.61 -3.64 17.11
CA SER A 85 0.80 -3.48 16.73
C SER A 85 1.20 -2.03 16.47
N LEU A 86 2.03 -1.46 17.35
CA LEU A 86 2.62 -0.12 17.17
C LEU A 86 3.52 -0.03 15.92
N PRO A 87 4.43 -0.99 15.66
CA PRO A 87 5.24 -0.99 14.44
C PRO A 87 4.40 -1.01 13.17
N LEU A 88 3.34 -1.83 13.12
CA LEU A 88 2.45 -1.89 11.97
C LEU A 88 1.75 -0.56 11.70
N ARG A 89 1.24 0.12 12.74
CA ARG A 89 0.68 1.47 12.57
C ARG A 89 1.69 2.45 11.98
N GLY A 90 2.97 2.33 12.36
CA GLY A 90 4.06 3.08 11.75
C GLY A 90 4.19 2.83 10.26
N ALA A 91 4.18 1.56 9.86
CA ALA A 91 4.26 1.16 8.46
C ALA A 91 3.02 1.58 7.64
N GLN A 92 1.82 1.55 8.21
CA GLN A 92 0.60 2.04 7.54
C GLN A 92 0.60 3.57 7.36
N ARG A 93 1.21 4.34 8.28
CA ARG A 93 1.45 5.77 8.03
C ARG A 93 2.43 5.98 6.88
N ASN A 94 3.39 5.08 6.67
CA ASN A 94 4.30 5.16 5.53
C ASN A 94 3.57 4.87 4.21
N GLU A 95 2.64 3.91 4.22
CA GLU A 95 1.72 3.64 3.10
C GLU A 95 0.93 4.90 2.73
N GLN A 96 0.33 5.58 3.70
CA GLN A 96 -0.42 6.83 3.46
C GLN A 96 0.47 7.92 2.84
N ARG A 97 1.68 8.11 3.38
CA ARG A 97 2.67 9.06 2.80
C ARG A 97 3.07 8.69 1.38
N MET A 98 3.15 7.40 1.06
CA MET A 98 3.43 6.93 -0.30
C MET A 98 2.28 7.31 -1.26
N ILE A 99 1.03 7.15 -0.86
CA ILE A 99 -0.14 7.57 -1.67
C ILE A 99 -0.10 9.08 -1.91
N GLU A 100 0.13 9.88 -0.86
CA GLU A 100 0.22 11.34 -0.96
C GLU A 100 1.33 11.80 -1.91
N ALA A 101 2.49 11.14 -1.88
CA ALA A 101 3.59 11.42 -2.80
C ALA A 101 3.21 11.19 -4.27
N HIS A 102 2.38 10.19 -4.57
CA HIS A 102 1.88 9.95 -5.94
C HIS A 102 0.80 10.95 -6.33
N THR A 103 -0.06 11.37 -5.39
CA THR A 103 -1.05 12.43 -5.64
C THR A 103 -0.35 13.73 -6.08
N GLY A 104 0.77 14.06 -5.43
CA GLY A 104 1.59 15.22 -5.82
C GLY A 104 2.09 15.14 -7.28
N ARG A 105 2.40 13.93 -7.79
CA ARG A 105 2.82 13.73 -9.19
C ARG A 105 1.67 13.96 -10.17
N LEU A 106 0.48 13.45 -9.88
CA LEU A 106 -0.72 13.69 -10.68
C LEU A 106 -1.05 15.19 -10.78
N SER A 107 -0.98 15.91 -9.66
CA SER A 107 -1.24 17.34 -9.60
C SER A 107 -0.16 18.17 -10.31
N GLY A 108 1.11 17.73 -10.29
CA GLY A 108 2.25 18.41 -10.91
C GLY A 108 2.33 18.29 -12.44
N SER A 109 1.57 17.38 -13.05
CA SER A 109 1.48 17.23 -14.51
C SER A 109 0.66 18.34 -15.18
N GLN A 110 -0.11 19.12 -14.41
CA GLN A 110 -0.86 20.28 -14.89
C GLN A 110 -0.02 21.58 -14.84
N ARG A 111 1.17 21.61 -15.48
CA ARG A 111 1.81 22.91 -15.78
C ARG A 111 1.31 23.40 -17.14
N PRO A 112 0.72 24.61 -17.23
CA PRO A 112 0.42 25.19 -18.53
C PRO A 112 1.73 25.39 -19.28
N ILE A 113 1.83 24.78 -20.45
CA ILE A 113 2.79 25.18 -21.49
C ILE A 113 2.50 26.64 -21.81
N ASP A 114 3.27 27.54 -21.20
CA ASP A 114 3.26 28.94 -21.55
C ASP A 114 3.80 29.04 -22.98
N ALA A 115 2.87 29.09 -23.93
CA ALA A 115 3.15 29.39 -25.32
C ALA A 115 3.39 30.89 -25.44
N THR A 116 4.58 31.35 -25.03
CA THR A 116 5.10 32.66 -25.46
C THR A 116 6.18 32.41 -26.50
N ALA A 117 5.75 32.26 -27.75
CA ALA A 117 6.62 32.44 -28.90
C ALA A 117 7.06 33.92 -29.00
N PRO A 118 8.29 34.21 -29.44
CA PRO A 118 8.82 35.57 -29.47
C PRO A 118 8.23 36.34 -30.64
N THR A 119 7.58 37.48 -30.39
CA THR A 119 7.31 38.47 -31.43
C THR A 119 8.62 39.19 -31.74
N MET A 120 9.28 38.77 -32.80
CA MET A 120 10.26 39.60 -33.51
C MET A 120 9.56 40.88 -33.97
N SER A 121 9.87 42.02 -33.35
CA SER A 121 9.63 43.33 -33.97
C SER A 121 10.77 43.63 -34.93
N ALA A 122 10.45 43.56 -36.22
CA ALA A 122 11.13 44.35 -37.24
C ALA A 122 10.48 45.74 -37.26
N VAL A 123 11.28 46.79 -37.04
CA VAL A 123 11.36 48.08 -37.75
C VAL A 123 12.38 48.94 -37.02
#